data_AF-A0A923HGJ7-F1
#
_entry.id   AF-A0A923HGJ7-F1
#
_cell.length_a   1.000
_cell.length_b   1.000
_cell.length_c   1.000
_cell.angle_alpha   90.00
_cell.angle_beta   90.00
_cell.angle_gamma   90.00
#
_symmetry.space_group_name_H-M   'P 1'
#
loop_
_entity.id
_entity.type
_entity.pdbx_description
1 polymer ?
#
loop_
_entity_poly.entity_id
_entity_poly.type
_entity_poly.pdbx_seq_one_letter_code
_entity_poly.pdbx_strand_id
1 'polypeptide(L)'
;MNALTNEIKTRARLLLKLLESSNNAASKRALILSRKQRWEIPEQWQLRHCLNLAAADCGFQHWEHAREVLGGNSVANTDMGDFWHGAEVSGYTNHWFANYAEALAQLEAKPQEYLLPYRYQYLVVSADYISALGIAPDAPVWAQIANDLVAGYASASWLRLAQQRMQASRIERFERVWDVQQSALDLQSTEAEAQRVLKTFIQNGRLLKIPEQRKKRLVILQWLVNQLDVAKKYSEPEINRFFLGFHEDYATLRREMIINGLMVREDAVYWRQTAIPISVQ
;
A
#
# COMPACT_ATOMS: atom_id res chain seq x y z
N MET A 1 13.08 -6.09 24.66
CA MET A 1 13.00 -5.97 23.18
C MET A 1 11.88 -4.99 22.87
N ASN A 2 12.14 -3.90 22.14
CA ASN A 2 11.18 -2.81 21.91
C ASN A 2 9.97 -3.30 21.07
N ALA A 3 8.75 -2.94 21.46
CA ALA A 3 7.50 -3.37 20.80
C ALA A 3 7.46 -3.00 19.31
N LEU A 4 8.05 -1.86 18.92
CA LEU A 4 8.09 -1.36 17.54
C LEU A 4 8.96 -2.24 16.64
N THR A 5 10.13 -2.64 17.13
CA THR A 5 11.05 -3.50 16.36
C THR A 5 10.52 -4.93 16.27
N ASN A 6 9.79 -5.40 17.29
CA ASN A 6 9.06 -6.67 17.24
C ASN A 6 7.92 -6.65 16.22
N GLU A 7 7.21 -5.54 16.10
CA GLU A 7 6.14 -5.38 15.10
C GLU A 7 6.70 -5.51 13.67
N ILE A 8 7.83 -4.88 13.34
CA ILE A 8 8.48 -5.07 12.03
C ILE A 8 8.88 -6.54 11.82
N LYS A 9 9.45 -7.20 12.83
CA LYS A 9 9.79 -8.63 12.72
C LYS A 9 8.55 -9.50 12.45
N THR A 10 7.43 -9.19 13.09
CA THR A 10 6.15 -9.88 12.85
C THR A 10 5.69 -9.67 11.41
N ARG A 11 5.70 -8.42 10.91
CA ARG A 11 5.38 -8.10 9.51
C ARG A 11 6.28 -8.83 8.52
N ALA A 12 7.59 -8.89 8.80
CA ALA A 12 8.54 -9.58 7.95
C ALA A 12 8.27 -11.09 7.86
N ARG A 13 7.90 -11.76 8.96
CA ARG A 13 7.53 -13.19 8.94
C ARG A 13 6.24 -13.42 8.15
N LEU A 14 5.25 -12.55 8.32
CA LEU A 14 4.01 -12.62 7.55
C LEU A 14 4.28 -12.42 6.05
N LEU A 15 5.06 -11.39 5.70
CA LEU A 15 5.47 -11.12 4.33
C LEU A 15 6.23 -12.29 3.70
N LEU A 16 7.15 -12.92 4.44
CA LEU A 16 7.87 -14.10 3.96
C LEU A 16 6.92 -15.23 3.59
N LYS A 17 5.99 -15.59 4.49
CA LYS A 17 4.99 -16.64 4.23
C LYS A 17 4.14 -16.32 2.99
N LEU A 18 3.79 -15.05 2.79
CA LEU A 18 3.04 -14.58 1.63
C LEU A 18 3.87 -14.67 0.34
N LEU A 19 5.15 -14.33 0.38
CA LEU A 19 6.05 -14.46 -0.78
C LEU A 19 6.32 -15.92 -1.13
N GLU A 20 6.49 -16.80 -0.15
CA GLU A 20 6.66 -18.25 -0.35
C GLU A 20 5.42 -18.90 -0.99
N SER A 21 4.23 -18.42 -0.62
CA SER A 21 2.96 -18.83 -1.23
C SER A 21 2.65 -18.13 -2.56
N SER A 22 3.62 -17.40 -3.14
CA SER A 22 3.46 -16.67 -4.40
C SER A 22 2.28 -15.70 -4.41
N ASN A 23 2.00 -15.06 -3.26
CA ASN A 23 0.94 -14.06 -3.17
C ASN A 23 1.26 -12.85 -4.06
N ASN A 24 0.36 -12.58 -5.01
CA ASN A 24 0.50 -11.55 -6.04
C ASN A 24 0.76 -10.14 -5.48
N ALA A 25 -0.02 -9.72 -4.48
CA ALA A 25 0.08 -8.38 -3.91
C ALA A 25 1.41 -8.22 -3.14
N ALA A 26 1.77 -9.21 -2.33
CA ALA A 26 3.06 -9.25 -1.64
C ALA A 26 4.23 -9.21 -2.62
N SER A 27 4.21 -10.03 -3.68
CA SER A 27 5.26 -10.08 -4.69
C SER A 27 5.39 -8.75 -5.45
N LYS A 28 4.29 -8.15 -5.89
CA LYS A 28 4.31 -6.82 -6.55
C LYS A 28 4.88 -5.75 -5.62
N ARG A 29 4.45 -5.72 -4.35
CA ARG A 29 4.93 -4.74 -3.38
C ARG A 29 6.42 -4.92 -3.10
N ALA A 30 6.87 -6.17 -2.94
CA ALA A 30 8.29 -6.49 -2.78
C ALA A 30 9.12 -5.98 -3.96
N LEU A 31 8.66 -6.20 -5.20
CA LEU A 31 9.33 -5.69 -6.41
C LEU A 31 9.38 -4.16 -6.46
N ILE A 32 8.27 -3.47 -6.13
CA ILE A 32 8.23 -2.00 -6.10
C ILE A 32 9.22 -1.45 -5.09
N LEU A 33 9.23 -1.99 -3.88
CA LEU A 33 10.12 -1.56 -2.81
C LEU A 33 11.59 -1.87 -3.14
N SER A 34 11.88 -3.09 -3.64
CA SER A 34 13.23 -3.45 -4.08
C SER A 34 13.73 -2.53 -5.19
N ARG A 35 12.90 -2.20 -6.19
CA ARG A 35 13.28 -1.24 -7.26
C ARG A 35 13.52 0.16 -6.71
N LYS A 36 12.64 0.66 -5.84
CA LYS A 36 12.80 1.98 -5.20
C LYS A 36 14.12 2.06 -4.41
N GLN A 37 14.48 0.99 -3.71
CA GLN A 37 15.70 0.89 -2.90
C GLN A 37 16.93 0.37 -3.67
N ARG A 38 16.78 0.05 -4.96
CA ARG A 38 17.81 -0.56 -5.82
C ARG A 38 18.40 -1.85 -5.23
N TRP A 39 17.57 -2.67 -4.59
CA TRP A 39 17.96 -3.99 -4.09
C TRP A 39 17.84 -5.05 -5.18
N GLU A 40 18.79 -5.99 -5.19
CA GLU A 40 18.71 -7.20 -5.98
C GLU A 40 17.51 -8.04 -5.56
N ILE A 41 16.82 -8.60 -6.56
CA ILE A 41 15.69 -9.50 -6.33
C ILE A 41 16.27 -10.90 -6.15
N PRO A 42 16.11 -11.53 -4.97
CA PRO A 42 16.66 -12.86 -4.75
C PRO A 42 15.83 -13.92 -5.50
N GLU A 43 16.47 -15.02 -5.89
CA GLU A 43 15.77 -16.19 -6.43
C GLU A 43 14.77 -16.76 -5.40
N GLN A 44 15.15 -16.71 -4.12
CA GLN A 44 14.31 -17.13 -3.00
C GLN A 44 14.26 -16.06 -1.91
N TRP A 45 13.05 -15.66 -1.53
CA TRP A 45 12.85 -14.75 -0.42
C TRP A 45 13.27 -15.39 0.90
N GLN A 46 13.93 -14.61 1.76
CA GLN A 46 14.36 -15.02 3.09
C GLN A 46 13.91 -13.98 4.09
N LEU A 47 13.90 -14.34 5.37
CA LEU A 47 13.46 -13.42 6.44
C LEU A 47 14.27 -12.12 6.44
N ARG A 48 15.58 -12.16 6.16
CA ARG A 48 16.42 -10.96 6.08
C ARG A 48 15.95 -9.97 5.00
N HIS A 49 15.51 -10.48 3.84
CA HIS A 49 14.97 -9.66 2.76
C HIS A 49 13.63 -9.04 3.17
N CYS A 50 12.77 -9.84 3.81
CA CYS A 50 11.46 -9.40 4.28
C CYS A 50 11.55 -8.37 5.43
N LEU A 51 12.60 -8.44 6.25
CA LEU A 51 12.88 -7.42 7.27
C LEU A 51 13.21 -6.08 6.63
N ASN A 52 14.03 -6.06 5.58
CA ASN A 52 14.34 -4.86 4.82
C ASN A 52 13.09 -4.29 4.14
N LEU A 53 12.29 -5.15 3.49
CA LEU A 53 11.04 -4.74 2.86
C LEU A 53 10.02 -4.18 3.86
N ALA A 54 9.81 -4.84 5.00
CA ALA A 54 8.89 -4.38 6.03
C ALA A 54 9.35 -3.04 6.65
N ALA A 55 10.66 -2.86 6.83
CA ALA A 55 11.23 -1.59 7.27
C ALA A 55 11.02 -0.48 6.21
N ALA A 56 11.27 -0.78 4.93
CA ALA A 56 11.04 0.16 3.83
C ALA A 56 9.59 0.55 3.67
N ASP A 57 8.67 -0.38 3.89
CA ASP A 57 7.23 -0.11 3.86
C ASP A 57 6.78 0.80 5.01
N CYS A 58 7.50 0.80 6.14
CA CYS A 58 7.31 1.73 7.24
C CYS A 58 8.06 3.06 7.06
N GLY A 59 8.79 3.26 5.96
CA GLY A 59 9.47 4.52 5.69
C GLY A 59 10.95 4.61 6.07
N PHE A 60 11.56 3.46 6.39
CA PHE A 60 12.99 3.36 6.68
C PHE A 60 13.78 2.92 5.44
N GLN A 61 15.11 3.07 5.44
CA GLN A 61 15.92 2.58 4.33
C GLN A 61 15.96 1.05 4.30
N HIS A 62 16.29 0.43 5.42
CA HIS A 62 16.40 -1.02 5.61
C HIS A 62 16.16 -1.38 7.09
N TRP A 63 16.27 -2.67 7.42
CA TRP A 63 16.01 -3.17 8.78
C TRP A 63 16.87 -2.49 9.85
N GLU A 64 18.18 -2.36 9.60
CA GLU A 64 19.10 -1.78 10.59
C GLU A 64 18.72 -0.32 10.93
N HIS A 65 18.44 0.50 9.92
CA HIS A 65 17.96 1.86 10.09
C HIS A 65 16.66 1.92 10.91
N ALA A 66 15.68 1.05 10.63
CA ALA A 66 14.47 0.97 11.44
C ALA A 66 14.74 0.54 12.88
N ARG A 67 15.69 -0.37 13.09
CA ARG A 67 16.08 -0.87 14.42
C ARG A 67 16.72 0.23 15.26
N GLU A 68 17.57 1.06 14.66
CA GLU A 68 18.20 2.21 15.32
C GLU A 68 17.17 3.29 15.66
N VAL A 69 16.36 3.71 14.68
CA VAL A 69 15.37 4.78 14.86
C VAL A 69 14.27 4.37 15.82
N LEU A 70 13.58 3.26 15.58
CA LEU A 70 12.50 2.80 16.44
C LEU A 70 13.01 2.23 17.77
N GLY A 71 14.29 1.85 17.84
CA GLY A 71 14.95 1.40 19.06
C GLY A 71 15.27 2.51 20.03
N GLY A 72 15.22 3.78 19.60
CA GLY A 72 15.64 4.92 20.43
C GLY A 72 17.16 5.11 20.48
N ASN A 73 17.91 4.54 19.53
CA ASN A 73 19.37 4.54 19.54
C ASN A 73 20.00 5.47 18.48
N SER A 74 19.19 6.26 17.78
CA SER A 74 19.70 7.19 16.77
C SER A 74 20.37 8.39 17.40
N VAL A 75 21.49 8.81 16.82
CA VAL A 75 22.20 10.02 17.25
C VAL A 75 21.62 11.27 16.57
N ALA A 76 21.91 12.45 17.09
CA ALA A 76 21.47 13.71 16.49
C ALA A 76 21.91 13.82 15.02
N ASN A 77 21.09 14.50 14.20
CA ASN A 77 21.34 14.74 12.77
C ASN A 77 21.47 13.47 11.91
N THR A 78 20.82 12.38 12.29
CA THR A 78 20.71 11.17 11.46
C THR A 78 19.46 11.19 10.58
N ASP A 79 19.39 10.29 9.59
CA ASP A 79 18.16 10.05 8.83
C ASP A 79 17.11 9.47 9.80
N MET A 80 16.00 10.19 9.99
CA MET A 80 14.88 9.72 10.82
C MET A 80 13.84 8.91 10.02
N GLY A 81 14.13 8.67 8.74
CA GLY A 81 13.21 8.09 7.78
C GLY A 81 12.08 9.05 7.41
N ASP A 82 11.20 8.59 6.54
CA ASP A 82 9.91 9.23 6.33
C ASP A 82 8.82 8.51 7.15
N PHE A 83 9.21 7.91 8.31
CA PHE A 83 8.26 7.21 9.17
C PHE A 83 7.07 8.11 9.32
N TRP A 84 7.19 9.32 9.90
CA TRP A 84 6.15 10.35 10.15
C TRP A 84 5.57 11.04 8.89
N HIS A 85 6.21 10.75 7.74
CA HIS A 85 6.03 11.20 6.35
C HIS A 85 5.10 10.39 5.44
N GLY A 86 3.93 9.93 5.90
CA GLY A 86 3.19 8.86 5.20
C GLY A 86 2.45 9.27 3.91
N ALA A 87 2.03 8.29 3.10
CA ALA A 87 1.20 8.55 1.91
C ALA A 87 -0.16 9.19 2.28
N GLU A 88 -0.71 8.80 3.43
CA GLU A 88 -1.93 9.31 4.05
C GLU A 88 -1.93 10.83 4.28
N VAL A 89 -0.75 11.42 4.42
CA VAL A 89 -0.55 12.84 4.74
C VAL A 89 0.13 13.63 3.61
N SER A 90 0.34 12.99 2.45
CA SER A 90 1.01 13.60 1.30
C SER A 90 0.31 14.85 0.73
N GLY A 91 -1.01 14.99 0.95
CA GLY A 91 -1.80 16.14 0.50
C GLY A 91 -1.92 17.28 1.51
N TYR A 92 -1.31 17.17 2.70
CA TYR A 92 -1.40 18.19 3.73
C TYR A 92 -0.36 19.29 3.54
N THR A 93 -0.70 20.51 3.93
CA THR A 93 0.24 21.63 3.95
C THR A 93 1.10 21.54 5.20
N ASN A 94 2.43 21.56 5.01
CA ASN A 94 3.41 21.43 6.09
C ASN A 94 4.41 22.58 6.03
N HIS A 95 4.94 22.98 7.19
CA HIS A 95 6.07 23.90 7.26
C HIS A 95 7.37 23.11 7.43
N TRP A 96 8.29 23.27 6.48
CA TRP A 96 9.55 22.51 6.43
C TRP A 96 10.72 23.35 6.93
N PHE A 97 11.56 22.75 7.76
CA PHE A 97 12.73 23.39 8.33
C PHE A 97 13.96 22.49 8.19
N ALA A 98 15.09 23.08 7.79
CA ALA A 98 16.38 22.38 7.77
C ALA A 98 17.02 22.34 9.16
N ASN A 99 16.63 23.26 10.07
CA ASN A 99 17.20 23.41 11.40
C ASN A 99 16.11 23.24 12.47
N TYR A 100 16.45 22.49 13.52
CA TYR A 100 15.59 22.27 14.67
C TYR A 100 15.23 23.58 15.39
N ALA A 101 16.17 24.51 15.53
CA ALA A 101 15.92 25.77 16.23
C ALA A 101 14.83 26.63 15.57
N GLU A 102 14.78 26.66 14.24
CA GLU A 102 13.74 27.37 13.49
C GLU A 102 12.38 26.67 13.60
N ALA A 103 12.38 25.34 13.54
CA ALA A 103 11.18 24.54 13.71
C ALA A 103 10.59 24.71 15.12
N LEU A 104 11.44 24.79 16.14
CA LEU A 104 11.04 25.04 17.52
C LEU A 104 10.46 26.45 17.68
N ALA A 105 11.08 27.47 17.09
CA ALA A 105 10.55 28.84 17.14
C ALA A 105 9.15 28.95 16.50
N GLN A 106 8.89 28.20 15.42
CA GLN A 106 7.55 28.08 14.83
C GLN A 106 6.56 27.43 15.81
N LEU A 107 6.95 26.35 16.48
CA LEU A 107 6.12 25.65 17.45
C LEU A 107 5.81 26.54 18.67
N GLU A 108 6.79 27.30 19.16
CA GLU A 108 6.61 28.27 20.25
C GLU A 108 5.62 29.39 19.87
N ALA A 109 5.68 29.86 18.61
CA ALA A 109 4.73 30.84 18.09
C ALA A 109 3.31 30.27 17.91
N LYS A 110 3.18 28.95 17.71
CA LYS A 110 1.90 28.26 17.52
C LYS A 110 1.85 26.93 18.28
N PRO A 111 1.65 26.96 19.62
CA PRO A 111 1.73 25.77 20.47
C PRO A 111 0.70 24.67 20.16
N GLN A 112 -0.33 24.97 19.35
CA GLN A 112 -1.33 24.03 18.87
C GLN A 112 -0.87 23.16 17.68
N GLU A 113 0.26 23.48 17.06
CA GLU A 113 0.88 22.68 16.00
C GLU A 113 1.79 21.58 16.61
N TYR A 114 2.34 20.70 15.76
CA TYR A 114 3.16 19.57 16.18
C TYR A 114 4.44 19.51 15.37
N LEU A 115 5.57 19.33 16.06
CA LEU A 115 6.90 19.22 15.45
C LEU A 115 7.29 17.75 15.31
N LEU A 116 7.52 17.29 14.08
CA LEU A 116 7.90 15.92 13.75
C LEU A 116 9.27 15.88 13.06
N PRO A 117 10.06 14.81 13.25
CA PRO A 117 11.24 14.55 12.44
C PRO A 117 10.89 13.97 11.06
N TYR A 118 11.66 14.33 10.04
CA TYR A 118 11.60 13.71 8.71
C TYR A 118 12.97 13.70 8.06
N ARG A 119 13.47 12.52 7.72
CA ARG A 119 14.79 12.37 7.10
C ARG A 119 15.83 13.18 7.90
N TYR A 120 16.47 14.15 7.27
CA TYR A 120 17.45 15.07 7.88
C TYR A 120 16.85 16.46 8.19
N GLN A 121 15.53 16.56 8.27
CA GLN A 121 14.75 17.79 8.36
C GLN A 121 13.65 17.67 9.43
N TYR A 122 12.93 18.77 9.60
CA TYR A 122 11.86 18.91 10.57
C TYR A 122 10.61 19.47 9.88
N LEU A 123 9.44 19.01 10.34
CA LEU A 123 8.15 19.48 9.85
C LEU A 123 7.29 19.93 11.03
N VAL A 124 6.65 21.09 10.87
CA VAL A 124 5.57 21.54 11.76
C VAL A 124 4.23 21.36 11.04
N VAL A 125 3.29 20.69 11.71
CA VAL A 125 2.02 20.24 11.13
C VAL A 125 0.82 20.52 12.01
N SER A 126 -0.37 20.47 11.42
CA SER A 126 -1.65 20.69 12.11
C SER A 126 -2.16 19.45 12.85
N ALA A 127 -3.17 19.63 13.70
CA ALA A 127 -3.90 18.54 14.37
C ALA A 127 -4.57 17.55 13.39
N ASP A 128 -5.03 18.04 12.23
CA ASP A 128 -5.63 17.18 11.20
C ASP A 128 -4.59 16.24 10.57
N TYR A 129 -3.35 16.70 10.44
CA TYR A 129 -2.23 15.87 9.99
C TYR A 129 -1.98 14.73 11.00
N ILE A 130 -1.95 15.05 12.29
CA ILE A 130 -1.77 14.04 13.36
C ILE A 130 -2.92 13.03 13.36
N SER A 131 -4.15 13.50 13.17
CA SER A 131 -5.33 12.66 13.04
C SER A 131 -5.23 11.73 11.84
N ALA A 132 -4.76 12.22 10.70
CA ALA A 132 -4.54 11.42 9.49
C ALA A 132 -3.42 10.39 9.63
N LEU A 133 -2.46 10.59 10.56
CA LEU A 133 -1.50 9.56 10.95
C LEU A 133 -2.09 8.48 11.88
N GLY A 134 -3.38 8.58 12.21
CA GLY A 134 -4.10 7.68 13.12
C GLY A 134 -3.73 7.89 14.59
N ILE A 135 -3.32 9.10 14.95
CA ILE A 135 -3.02 9.49 16.33
C ILE A 135 -4.04 10.54 16.76
N ALA A 136 -4.55 10.43 17.98
CA ALA A 136 -5.41 11.46 18.56
C ALA A 136 -4.57 12.72 18.90
N PRO A 137 -4.84 13.88 18.26
CA PRO A 137 -4.07 15.11 18.49
C PRO A 137 -4.26 15.67 19.91
N ASP A 138 -5.41 15.41 20.53
CA ASP A 138 -5.76 15.82 21.89
C ASP A 138 -5.30 14.82 22.97
N ALA A 139 -4.58 13.76 22.59
CA ALA A 139 -4.10 12.76 23.53
C ALA A 139 -3.17 13.39 24.59
N PRO A 140 -3.37 13.12 25.90
CA PRO A 140 -2.55 13.71 26.98
C PRO A 140 -1.04 13.44 26.88
N VAL A 141 -0.66 12.42 26.11
CA VAL A 141 0.75 12.06 25.87
C VAL A 141 1.51 13.17 25.14
N TRP A 142 0.84 13.99 24.32
CA TRP A 142 1.45 15.08 23.57
C TRP A 142 1.93 16.22 24.48
N ALA A 143 1.19 16.54 25.53
CA ALA A 143 1.56 17.56 26.51
C ALA A 143 2.87 17.22 27.25
N GLN A 144 3.18 15.93 27.41
CA GLN A 144 4.40 15.47 28.10
C GLN A 144 5.69 15.75 27.30
N ILE A 145 5.55 16.00 26.00
CA ILE A 145 6.65 16.34 25.09
C ILE A 145 6.44 17.70 24.44
N ALA A 146 5.51 18.51 24.95
CA ALA A 146 5.18 19.83 24.41
C ALA A 146 4.94 19.84 22.88
N ASN A 147 4.24 18.82 22.35
CA ASN A 147 4.01 18.62 20.91
C ASN A 147 5.28 18.47 20.04
N ASP A 148 6.43 18.24 20.67
CA ASP A 148 7.73 18.09 20.01
C ASP A 148 8.18 16.63 20.05
N LEU A 149 7.97 15.91 18.95
CA LEU A 149 8.43 14.53 18.79
C LEU A 149 9.95 14.41 18.61
N VAL A 150 10.65 15.50 18.31
CA VAL A 150 12.11 15.52 18.18
C VAL A 150 12.71 15.55 19.58
N ALA A 151 12.31 16.50 20.43
CA ALA A 151 12.73 16.58 21.82
C ALA A 151 12.28 15.35 22.62
N GLY A 152 11.09 14.82 22.32
CA GLY A 152 10.56 13.63 22.93
C GLY A 152 11.23 12.32 22.52
N TYR A 153 12.18 12.31 21.56
CA TYR A 153 12.74 11.08 21.00
C TYR A 153 13.23 10.09 22.06
N ALA A 154 12.99 8.80 21.84
CA ALA A 154 13.28 7.69 22.76
C ALA A 154 12.59 7.73 24.14
N SER A 155 11.78 8.75 24.45
CA SER A 155 10.96 8.77 25.66
C SER A 155 9.79 7.77 25.60
N ALA A 156 9.18 7.49 26.75
CA ALA A 156 7.98 6.67 26.83
C ALA A 156 6.81 7.25 26.00
N SER A 157 6.69 8.58 25.98
CA SER A 157 5.65 9.30 25.23
C SER A 157 5.84 9.14 23.72
N TRP A 158 7.08 9.28 23.25
CA TRP A 158 7.43 9.05 21.85
C TRP A 158 7.19 7.59 21.43
N LEU A 159 7.61 6.63 22.25
CA LEU A 159 7.38 5.20 21.97
C LEU A 159 5.90 4.87 21.86
N ARG A 160 5.06 5.47 22.72
CA ARG A 160 3.61 5.28 22.69
C ARG A 160 2.98 5.87 21.43
N LEU A 161 3.37 7.07 21.04
CA LEU A 161 2.92 7.72 19.80
C LEU A 161 3.36 6.94 18.55
N ALA A 162 4.62 6.50 18.52
CA ALA A 162 5.15 5.66 17.47
C ALA A 162 4.41 4.31 17.38
N GLN A 163 4.00 3.75 18.52
CA GLN A 163 3.24 2.50 18.56
C GLN A 163 1.82 2.69 18.01
N GLN A 164 1.12 3.75 18.41
CA GLN A 164 -0.20 4.09 17.86
C GLN A 164 -0.12 4.25 16.34
N ARG A 165 0.90 4.95 15.87
CA ARG A 165 1.14 5.13 14.45
C ARG A 165 1.48 3.86 13.70
N MET A 166 2.32 3.02 14.30
CA MET A 166 2.65 1.71 13.74
C MET A 166 1.38 0.85 13.64
N GLN A 167 0.47 0.92 14.60
CA GLN A 167 -0.83 0.24 14.56
C GLN A 167 -1.79 0.85 13.52
N ALA A 168 -1.86 2.17 13.40
CA ALA A 168 -2.67 2.84 12.38
C ALA A 168 -2.20 2.50 10.96
N SER A 169 -0.89 2.57 10.72
CA SER A 169 -0.30 2.10 9.45
C SER A 169 -0.48 0.60 9.23
N ARG A 170 -0.67 -0.20 10.29
CA ARG A 170 -1.02 -1.63 10.15
C ARG A 170 -2.44 -1.79 9.63
N ILE A 171 -3.40 -1.15 10.27
CA ILE A 171 -4.82 -1.24 9.90
C ILE A 171 -4.98 -0.66 8.50
N GLU A 172 -4.41 0.51 8.23
CA GLU A 172 -4.63 1.20 6.96
C GLU A 172 -3.70 0.77 5.82
N ARG A 173 -2.41 0.44 6.01
CA ARG A 173 -1.56 -0.04 4.88
C ARG A 173 -1.77 -1.51 4.59
N PHE A 174 -2.02 -2.37 5.59
CA PHE A 174 -2.42 -3.75 5.28
C PHE A 174 -3.87 -3.83 4.76
N GLU A 175 -4.74 -2.86 5.02
CA GLU A 175 -6.04 -2.80 4.32
C GLU A 175 -5.91 -2.12 2.95
N ARG A 176 -5.24 -0.95 2.81
CA ARG A 176 -5.16 -0.17 1.55
C ARG A 176 -4.12 -0.67 0.53
N VAL A 177 -2.96 -1.20 0.94
CA VAL A 177 -1.91 -1.71 0.01
C VAL A 177 -2.18 -3.17 -0.37
N TRP A 178 -2.93 -3.89 0.47
CA TRP A 178 -3.49 -5.20 0.17
C TRP A 178 -4.87 -5.13 -0.50
N ASP A 179 -5.41 -3.92 -0.75
CA ASP A 179 -6.72 -3.69 -1.38
C ASP A 179 -6.78 -4.14 -2.86
N VAL A 180 -5.68 -4.60 -3.45
CA VAL A 180 -5.78 -5.38 -4.70
C VAL A 180 -6.44 -6.74 -4.44
N GLN A 181 -6.25 -7.30 -3.24
CA GLN A 181 -6.91 -8.52 -2.76
C GLN A 181 -8.16 -8.24 -1.93
N GLN A 182 -8.26 -7.13 -1.21
CA GLN A 182 -9.54 -6.74 -0.61
C GLN A 182 -10.55 -6.29 -1.67
N SER A 183 -10.15 -5.69 -2.80
CA SER A 183 -11.00 -5.54 -4.00
C SER A 183 -11.47 -6.86 -4.60
N ALA A 184 -10.74 -7.96 -4.40
CA ALA A 184 -11.13 -9.31 -4.84
C ALA A 184 -12.00 -10.04 -3.81
N LEU A 185 -11.89 -9.69 -2.53
CA LEU A 185 -12.76 -10.16 -1.43
C LEU A 185 -14.04 -9.32 -1.29
N ASP A 186 -14.04 -8.04 -1.69
CA ASP A 186 -15.23 -7.18 -1.82
C ASP A 186 -16.06 -7.57 -3.05
N LEU A 187 -15.49 -8.25 -4.03
CA LEU A 187 -16.26 -8.95 -5.07
C LEU A 187 -17.08 -10.12 -4.50
N GLN A 188 -16.79 -10.51 -3.25
CA GLN A 188 -17.59 -11.41 -2.43
C GLN A 188 -18.35 -10.66 -1.31
N SER A 189 -18.71 -9.39 -1.50
CA SER A 189 -19.72 -8.72 -0.66
C SER A 189 -21.09 -9.37 -0.89
N THR A 190 -21.26 -10.55 -0.29
CA THR A 190 -22.28 -11.57 -0.55
C THR A 190 -22.34 -12.04 -2.01
N GLU A 191 -22.17 -13.34 -2.23
CA GLU A 191 -22.56 -14.02 -3.47
C GLU A 191 -23.92 -13.50 -4.01
N ALA A 192 -24.84 -13.13 -3.11
CA ALA A 192 -26.11 -12.49 -3.42
C ALA A 192 -26.00 -11.13 -4.16
N GLU A 193 -25.09 -10.23 -3.80
CA GLU A 193 -24.93 -8.95 -4.53
C GLU A 193 -24.24 -9.15 -5.89
N ALA A 194 -23.23 -10.02 -5.96
CA ALA A 194 -22.62 -10.39 -7.24
C ALA A 194 -23.68 -10.98 -8.19
N GLN A 195 -24.53 -11.90 -7.70
CA GLN A 195 -25.65 -12.45 -8.45
C GLN A 195 -26.68 -11.38 -8.85
N ARG A 196 -27.00 -10.41 -7.98
CA ARG A 196 -27.89 -9.29 -8.34
C ARG A 196 -27.30 -8.43 -9.47
N VAL A 197 -26.00 -8.14 -9.41
CA VAL A 197 -25.30 -7.39 -10.46
C VAL A 197 -25.34 -8.18 -11.77
N LEU A 198 -24.97 -9.46 -11.75
CA LEU A 198 -25.03 -10.31 -12.95
C LEU A 198 -26.45 -10.39 -13.52
N LYS A 199 -27.48 -10.59 -12.69
CA LYS A 199 -28.88 -10.60 -13.12
C LYS A 199 -29.35 -9.28 -13.75
N THR A 200 -28.79 -8.16 -13.29
CA THR A 200 -29.16 -6.82 -13.78
C THR A 200 -28.49 -6.47 -15.11
N PHE A 201 -27.24 -6.89 -15.29
CA PHE A 201 -26.40 -6.46 -16.41
C PHE A 201 -26.21 -7.53 -17.48
N ILE A 202 -26.45 -8.81 -17.17
CA ILE A 202 -26.36 -9.93 -18.11
C ILE A 202 -27.77 -10.42 -18.46
N GLN A 203 -28.08 -10.44 -19.74
CA GLN A 203 -29.34 -10.98 -20.25
C GLN A 203 -29.04 -11.88 -21.46
N ASN A 204 -29.58 -13.11 -21.46
CA ASN A 204 -29.36 -14.10 -22.52
C ASN A 204 -27.87 -14.33 -22.83
N GLY A 205 -27.01 -14.30 -21.80
CA GLY A 205 -25.56 -14.48 -21.94
C GLY A 205 -24.81 -13.28 -22.52
N ARG A 206 -25.48 -12.15 -22.79
CA ARG A 206 -24.85 -10.90 -23.26
C ARG A 206 -24.85 -9.84 -22.17
N LEU A 207 -23.82 -9.00 -22.18
CA LEU A 207 -23.73 -7.82 -21.34
C LEU A 207 -24.58 -6.71 -21.98
N LEU A 208 -25.52 -6.15 -21.21
CA LEU A 208 -26.40 -5.07 -21.67
C LEU A 208 -25.66 -3.74 -21.77
N LYS A 209 -24.85 -3.43 -20.77
CA LYS A 209 -23.97 -2.25 -20.74
C LYS A 209 -22.80 -2.46 -19.78
N ILE A 210 -21.69 -1.80 -20.05
CA ILE A 210 -20.56 -1.76 -19.12
C ILE A 210 -20.92 -0.85 -17.93
N PRO A 211 -20.90 -1.34 -16.67
CA PRO A 211 -21.25 -0.53 -15.52
C PRO A 211 -20.28 0.65 -15.31
N GLU A 212 -20.81 1.84 -15.03
CA GLU A 212 -20.01 3.03 -14.69
C GLU A 212 -19.36 2.90 -13.30
N GLN A 213 -20.08 2.32 -12.35
CA GLN A 213 -19.58 2.07 -11.00
C GLN A 213 -18.50 0.97 -11.01
N ARG A 214 -17.29 1.33 -10.56
CA ARG A 214 -16.11 0.46 -10.56
C ARG A 214 -16.36 -0.91 -9.93
N LYS A 215 -17.01 -0.97 -8.76
CA LYS A 215 -17.29 -2.25 -8.07
C LYS A 215 -18.13 -3.21 -8.93
N LYS A 216 -19.22 -2.71 -9.54
CA LYS A 216 -20.08 -3.51 -10.44
C LYS A 216 -19.34 -3.93 -11.71
N ARG A 217 -18.52 -3.03 -12.27
CA ARG A 217 -17.71 -3.33 -13.45
C ARG A 217 -16.73 -4.47 -13.17
N LEU A 218 -16.08 -4.49 -12.01
CA LEU A 218 -15.18 -5.59 -11.62
C LEU A 218 -15.91 -6.94 -11.55
N VAL A 219 -17.16 -6.99 -11.06
CA VAL A 219 -17.98 -8.22 -11.07
C VAL A 219 -18.16 -8.73 -12.50
N ILE A 220 -18.48 -7.83 -13.44
CA ILE A 220 -18.65 -8.18 -14.85
C ILE A 220 -17.34 -8.65 -15.47
N LEU A 221 -16.22 -7.97 -15.21
CA LEU A 221 -14.92 -8.37 -15.74
C LEU A 221 -14.49 -9.74 -15.17
N GLN A 222 -14.73 -10.00 -13.90
CA GLN A 222 -14.41 -11.29 -13.27
C GLN A 222 -15.25 -12.44 -13.84
N TRP A 223 -16.55 -12.20 -14.06
CA TRP A 223 -17.42 -13.17 -14.73
C TRP A 223 -16.94 -13.45 -16.16
N LEU A 224 -16.60 -12.40 -16.90
CA LEU A 224 -16.24 -12.50 -18.32
C LEU A 224 -14.87 -13.17 -18.53
N VAL A 225 -13.87 -12.86 -17.70
CA VAL A 225 -12.54 -13.52 -17.79
C VAL A 225 -12.63 -15.01 -17.44
N ASN A 226 -13.57 -15.41 -16.59
CA ASN A 226 -13.78 -16.82 -16.25
C ASN A 226 -14.30 -17.66 -17.43
N GLN A 227 -14.85 -17.02 -18.46
CA GLN A 227 -15.28 -17.66 -19.69
C GLN A 227 -14.14 -17.87 -20.70
N LEU A 228 -12.97 -17.26 -20.47
CA LEU A 228 -11.78 -17.53 -21.27
C LEU A 228 -11.12 -18.82 -20.80
N ASP A 229 -10.71 -19.62 -21.79
CA ASP A 229 -9.82 -20.75 -21.57
C ASP A 229 -8.48 -20.28 -20.97
N VAL A 230 -8.14 -20.89 -19.84
CA VAL A 230 -6.95 -20.68 -19.01
C VAL A 230 -5.67 -20.99 -19.79
N ALA A 231 -5.66 -22.02 -20.62
CA ALA A 231 -4.46 -22.48 -21.33
C ALA A 231 -4.32 -21.85 -22.73
N LYS A 232 -5.32 -21.09 -23.18
CA LYS A 232 -5.38 -20.57 -24.55
C LYS A 232 -4.79 -19.16 -24.67
N LYS A 233 -3.96 -18.98 -25.69
CA LYS A 233 -3.60 -17.66 -26.24
C LYS A 233 -4.54 -17.33 -27.40
N TYR A 234 -4.91 -16.06 -27.51
CA TYR A 234 -5.85 -15.52 -28.48
C TYR A 234 -5.15 -14.42 -29.27
N SER A 235 -5.21 -14.48 -30.60
CA SER A 235 -4.84 -13.34 -31.43
C SER A 235 -5.81 -12.15 -31.22
N GLU A 236 -5.41 -10.96 -31.66
CA GLU A 236 -6.26 -9.78 -31.59
C GLU A 236 -7.66 -9.97 -32.24
N PRO A 237 -7.78 -10.58 -33.44
CA PRO A 237 -9.09 -10.87 -34.02
C PRO A 237 -9.91 -11.90 -33.21
N GLU A 238 -9.25 -12.91 -32.65
CA GLU A 238 -9.93 -13.95 -31.86
C GLU A 238 -10.46 -13.39 -30.54
N ILE A 239 -9.66 -12.58 -29.84
CA ILE A 239 -10.10 -11.99 -28.57
C ILE A 239 -11.18 -10.94 -28.79
N ASN A 240 -11.10 -10.18 -29.88
CA ASN A 240 -12.16 -9.25 -30.27
C ASN A 240 -13.44 -9.99 -30.55
N ARG A 241 -13.38 -11.11 -31.30
CA ARG A 241 -14.54 -11.96 -31.58
C ARG A 241 -15.12 -12.56 -30.30
N PHE A 242 -14.28 -13.00 -29.38
CA PHE A 242 -14.72 -13.48 -28.06
C PHE A 242 -15.52 -12.40 -27.33
N PHE A 243 -14.96 -11.20 -27.13
CA PHE A 243 -15.63 -10.12 -26.42
C PHE A 243 -16.87 -9.58 -27.15
N LEU A 244 -16.85 -9.57 -28.48
CA LEU A 244 -18.00 -9.19 -29.32
C LEU A 244 -19.20 -10.13 -29.12
N GLY A 245 -18.94 -11.39 -28.75
CA GLY A 245 -19.96 -12.34 -28.31
C GLY A 245 -20.75 -11.85 -27.08
N PHE A 246 -20.14 -11.00 -26.25
CA PHE A 246 -20.74 -10.50 -25.01
C PHE A 246 -21.18 -9.03 -25.09
N HIS A 247 -20.45 -8.15 -25.78
CA HIS A 247 -20.76 -6.72 -25.87
C HIS A 247 -20.16 -6.08 -27.13
N GLU A 248 -20.83 -5.08 -27.72
CA GLU A 248 -20.35 -4.37 -28.93
C GLU A 248 -19.10 -3.51 -28.66
N ASP A 249 -19.02 -2.88 -27.48
CA ASP A 249 -17.82 -2.20 -26.99
C ASP A 249 -16.81 -3.22 -26.42
N TYR A 250 -16.35 -4.13 -27.28
CA TYR A 250 -15.31 -5.11 -26.96
C TYR A 250 -13.96 -4.43 -26.71
N ALA A 251 -13.73 -3.25 -27.27
CA ALA A 251 -12.49 -2.50 -27.13
C ALA A 251 -12.30 -2.01 -25.68
N THR A 252 -13.35 -1.46 -25.07
CA THR A 252 -13.33 -1.06 -23.66
C THR A 252 -13.17 -2.26 -22.74
N LEU A 253 -13.90 -3.35 -22.96
CA LEU A 253 -13.75 -4.57 -22.17
C LEU A 253 -12.32 -5.12 -22.23
N ARG A 254 -11.74 -5.23 -23.43
CA ARG A 254 -10.37 -5.68 -23.63
C ARG A 254 -9.36 -4.79 -22.92
N ARG A 255 -9.56 -3.46 -22.95
CA ARG A 255 -8.70 -2.50 -22.25
C ARG A 255 -8.81 -2.65 -20.74
N GLU A 256 -10.04 -2.72 -20.21
CA GLU A 256 -10.30 -2.88 -18.78
C GLU A 256 -9.73 -4.21 -18.24
N MET A 257 -9.77 -5.29 -19.02
CA MET A 257 -9.16 -6.58 -18.64
C MET A 257 -7.64 -6.48 -18.44
N ILE A 258 -6.96 -5.70 -19.28
CA ILE A 258 -5.52 -5.44 -19.15
C ILE A 258 -5.25 -4.50 -17.96
N ILE A 259 -5.99 -3.39 -17.86
CA ILE A 259 -5.84 -2.41 -16.77
C ILE A 259 -6.01 -3.08 -15.40
N ASN A 260 -6.98 -3.98 -15.27
CA ASN A 260 -7.25 -4.69 -14.02
C ASN A 260 -6.41 -5.97 -13.85
N GLY A 261 -5.48 -6.26 -14.76
CA GLY A 261 -4.54 -7.39 -14.66
C GLY A 261 -5.18 -8.77 -14.78
N LEU A 262 -6.37 -8.86 -15.37
CA LEU A 262 -7.09 -10.12 -15.62
C LEU A 262 -6.60 -10.81 -16.90
N MET A 263 -5.98 -10.05 -17.79
CA MET A 263 -5.35 -10.52 -19.03
C MET A 263 -4.04 -9.81 -19.29
N VAL A 264 -3.15 -10.49 -20.02
CA VAL A 264 -1.92 -9.91 -20.56
C VAL A 264 -2.04 -9.78 -22.07
N ARG A 265 -1.35 -8.77 -22.61
CA ARG A 265 -1.17 -8.55 -24.04
C ARG A 265 0.32 -8.43 -24.35
N GLU A 266 0.81 -9.23 -25.28
CA GLU A 266 2.17 -9.17 -25.82
C GLU A 266 2.11 -9.51 -27.32
N ASP A 267 2.75 -8.73 -28.19
CA ASP A 267 2.78 -8.93 -29.65
C ASP A 267 1.42 -9.21 -30.30
N ALA A 268 0.39 -8.45 -29.90
CA ALA A 268 -1.01 -8.62 -30.34
C ALA A 268 -1.64 -9.99 -30.00
N VAL A 269 -0.99 -10.75 -29.12
CA VAL A 269 -1.50 -11.98 -28.51
C VAL A 269 -1.96 -11.67 -27.10
N TYR A 270 -3.11 -12.23 -26.74
CA TYR A 270 -3.82 -12.02 -25.49
C TYR A 270 -4.03 -13.35 -24.80
N TRP A 271 -3.86 -13.39 -23.49
CA TRP A 271 -4.24 -14.58 -22.73
C TRP A 271 -4.74 -14.20 -21.35
N ARG A 272 -5.60 -15.06 -20.81
CA ARG A 272 -6.06 -14.96 -19.44
C ARG A 272 -4.85 -15.09 -18.51
N GLN A 273 -4.78 -14.23 -17.51
CA GLN A 273 -3.80 -14.38 -16.45
C GLN A 273 -4.22 -15.53 -15.54
N THR A 274 -3.47 -16.64 -15.56
CA THR A 274 -3.81 -17.88 -14.82
C THR A 274 -2.95 -18.09 -13.58
N ALA A 275 -1.77 -17.49 -13.59
CA ALA A 275 -0.95 -16.96 -12.49
C ALA A 275 0.01 -15.98 -13.20
N ILE A 276 0.49 -14.88 -12.58
CA ILE A 276 1.42 -13.96 -13.27
C ILE A 276 2.71 -14.72 -13.66
N PRO A 277 3.02 -14.99 -14.95
CA PRO A 277 4.35 -15.43 -15.32
C PRO A 277 5.26 -14.21 -15.33
N ILE A 278 6.40 -14.35 -14.66
CA ILE A 278 7.53 -13.44 -14.78
C ILE A 278 8.24 -13.83 -16.08
N SER A 279 8.18 -12.98 -17.10
CA SER A 279 9.07 -13.09 -18.25
C SER A 279 10.21 -12.11 -18.10
N VAL A 280 11.39 -12.71 -17.98
CA VAL A 280 12.73 -12.13 -17.93
C VAL A 280 13.09 -11.53 -19.29
N GLN A 281 13.65 -10.32 -19.30
CA GLN A 281 14.69 -9.88 -20.22
C GLN A 281 15.72 -9.10 -19.44
#